data_AF-A0A6M3INY6-F1
#
_entry.id   AF-A0A6M3INY6-F1
#
_cell.length_a   1.000
_cell.length_b   1.000
_cell.length_c   1.000
_cell.angle_alpha   90.00
_cell.angle_beta   90.00
_cell.angle_gamma   90.00
#
_symmetry.space_group_name_H-M   'P 1'
#
loop_
_entity.id
_entity.type
_entity.pdbx_description
1 polymer ?
#
loop_
_entity_poly.entity_id
_entity_poly.type
_entity_poly.pdbx_seq_one_letter_code
_entity_poly.pdbx_strand_id
1 'polypeptide(L)' 'MKTRLETIKELEDRNLELEEEVKVTNMLLKDRDRLLKEIPQCVAHGPCVPHALEWIAQVKTLAKVISEG' A
#
# COMPACT_ATOMS: atom_id res chain seq x y z
N MET A 1 -1.26 34.05 17.76
CA MET A 1 -2.22 33.74 16.69
C MET A 1 -1.45 33.81 15.38
N LYS A 2 -1.40 32.72 14.59
CA LYS A 2 -0.69 32.74 13.30
C LYS A 2 -1.39 33.69 12.33
N THR A 3 -0.59 34.40 11.53
CA THR A 3 -1.10 35.24 10.46
C THR A 3 -1.59 34.38 9.30
N ARG A 4 -2.48 34.93 8.47
CA ARG A 4 -2.96 34.23 7.27
C ARG A 4 -1.83 33.84 6.33
N LEU A 5 -0.80 34.68 6.22
CA LEU A 5 0.37 34.43 5.38
C LEU A 5 1.21 33.25 5.90
N GLU A 6 1.38 33.16 7.22
CA GLU A 6 2.06 32.02 7.85
C GLU A 6 1.29 30.71 7.60
N THR A 7 -0.04 30.74 7.72
CA THR A 7 -0.88 29.57 7.43
C THR A 7 -0.80 29.15 5.96
N ILE A 8 -0.82 30.08 5.01
CA ILE A 8 -0.70 29.77 3.58
C ILE A 8 0.63 29.07 3.30
N LYS A 9 1.73 29.64 3.81
CA LYS A 9 3.05 29.07 3.62
C LYS A 9 3.16 27.65 4.17
N GLU A 10 2.63 27.39 5.36
CA GLU A 10 2.64 26.05 5.95
C GLU A 10 1.84 25.03 5.14
N LEU A 11 0.72 25.45 4.55
CA LEU A 11 -0.07 24.59 3.67
C LEU A 11 0.64 24.32 2.33
N GLU A 12 1.33 25.32 1.78
CA GLU A 12 2.15 25.15 0.57
C GLU A 12 3.30 24.19 0.81
N ASP A 13 4.05 24.37 1.91
CA ASP A 13 5.14 23.49 2.30
C ASP A 13 4.63 22.05 2.50
N ARG A 14 3.47 21.89 3.15
CA ARG A 14 2.84 20.58 3.36
C ARG A 14 2.36 19.94 2.06
N ASN A 15 1.83 20.73 1.13
CA ASN A 15 1.42 20.20 -0.17
C ASN A 15 2.63 19.67 -0.95
N LEU A 16 3.76 20.38 -0.93
CA LEU A 16 4.99 19.93 -1.59
C LEU A 16 5.51 18.60 -0.99
N GLU A 17 5.48 18.47 0.34
CA GLU A 17 5.82 17.21 1.01
C GLU A 17 4.92 16.06 0.53
N LEU A 18 3.59 16.27 0.54
CA LEU A 18 2.62 15.26 0.15
C LEU A 18 2.74 14.88 -1.34
N GLU A 19 3.01 15.84 -2.21
CA GLU A 19 3.25 15.58 -3.63
C GLU A 19 4.46 14.67 -3.85
N GLU A 20 5.56 14.88 -3.12
CA GLU A 20 6.73 14.01 -3.21
C GLU A 20 6.45 12.62 -2.63
N GLU A 21 5.74 12.52 -1.50
CA GLU A 21 5.32 11.23 -0.94
C GLU A 21 4.46 10.43 -1.92
N VAL A 22 3.49 11.08 -2.57
CA VAL A 22 2.63 10.45 -3.58
C VAL A 22 3.45 9.99 -4.78
N LYS A 23 4.40 10.82 -5.24
CA LYS A 23 5.30 10.48 -6.34
C LYS A 23 6.14 9.24 -6.03
N VAL A 24 6.79 9.21 -4.88
CA VAL A 24 7.59 8.05 -4.42
C VAL A 24 6.72 6.80 -4.29
N THR A 25 5.54 6.94 -3.68
CA THR A 25 4.58 5.84 -3.53
C THR A 25 4.19 5.26 -4.89
N ASN A 26 3.88 6.11 -5.87
CA ASN A 26 3.54 5.69 -7.21
C ASN A 26 4.70 4.98 -7.92
N MET A 27 5.94 5.41 -7.70
CA MET A 27 7.13 4.73 -8.24
C MET A 27 7.26 3.32 -7.65
N LEU A 28 7.14 3.18 -6.33
CA LEU A 28 7.23 1.88 -5.64
C LEU A 28 6.13 0.92 -6.09
N LEU A 29 4.90 1.40 -6.27
CA LEU A 29 3.79 0.59 -6.77
C LEU A 29 4.06 0.07 -8.19
N LYS A 30 4.59 0.92 -9.07
CA LYS A 30 4.97 0.52 -10.44
C LYS A 30 6.08 -0.52 -10.43
N ASP A 31 7.11 -0.33 -9.62
CA ASP A 31 8.22 -1.30 -9.50
C ASP A 31 7.74 -2.63 -8.94
N ARG A 32 6.89 -2.62 -7.90
CA ARG A 32 6.23 -3.82 -7.38
C ARG A 32 5.50 -4.56 -8.48
N ASP A 33 4.65 -3.87 -9.24
CA ASP A 33 3.83 -4.51 -10.27
C ASP A 33 4.69 -5.08 -11.41
N ARG A 34 5.82 -4.42 -11.74
CA ARG A 34 6.82 -4.99 -12.66
C ARG A 34 7.39 -6.28 -12.10
N LEU A 35 7.89 -6.26 -10.86
CA LEU A 35 8.50 -7.44 -10.23
C LEU A 35 7.53 -8.61 -10.14
N LEU A 36 6.27 -8.36 -9.78
CA LEU A 36 5.24 -9.40 -9.70
C LEU A 36 4.94 -10.05 -11.05
N LYS A 37 5.09 -9.33 -12.18
CA LYS A 37 4.93 -9.89 -13.53
C LYS A 37 6.09 -10.79 -13.95
N GLU A 38 7.28 -10.55 -13.42
CA GLU A 38 8.46 -11.40 -13.68
C GLU A 38 8.41 -12.73 -12.92
N ILE A 39 7.53 -12.86 -11.92
CA ILE A 39 7.35 -14.13 -11.21
C ILE A 39 6.75 -15.16 -12.17
N PRO A 40 7.43 -16.30 -12.42
CA PRO A 40 6.88 -17.36 -13.25
C PRO A 40 5.54 -17.85 -12.71
N GLN A 41 4.65 -18.23 -13.62
CA GLN A 41 3.35 -18.78 -13.23
C GLN A 41 3.55 -20.11 -12.49
N CYS A 42 2.84 -20.28 -11.37
CA CYS A 42 2.87 -21.55 -10.64
C CYS A 42 2.09 -22.61 -11.42
N VAL A 43 2.67 -23.81 -11.53
CA VAL A 43 2.05 -24.92 -12.25
C VAL A 43 0.74 -25.38 -11.58
N ALA A 44 0.63 -25.23 -10.26
CA ALA A 44 -0.55 -25.69 -9.52
C ALA A 44 -1.78 -24.77 -9.68
N HIS A 45 -1.55 -23.46 -9.80
CA HIS A 45 -2.64 -22.47 -9.66
C HIS A 45 -2.44 -21.18 -10.47
N GLY A 46 -1.48 -21.15 -11.40
CA GLY A 46 -1.19 -19.95 -12.20
C GLY A 46 -0.69 -18.79 -11.34
N PRO A 47 -1.30 -17.60 -11.36
CA PRO A 47 -0.86 -16.46 -10.57
C PRO A 47 -0.92 -16.75 -9.06
N CYS A 48 0.22 -16.68 -8.37
CA CYS A 48 0.30 -17.01 -6.95
C CYS A 48 -0.30 -15.95 -6.01
N VAL A 49 -0.26 -14.67 -6.42
CA VAL A 49 -0.59 -13.55 -5.54
C VAL A 49 -2.04 -13.59 -5.02
N PRO A 50 -3.07 -13.84 -5.86
CA PRO A 50 -4.45 -13.98 -5.36
C PRO A 50 -4.60 -15.06 -4.28
N HIS A 51 -3.96 -16.22 -4.45
CA HIS A 51 -4.02 -17.31 -3.47
C HIS A 51 -3.31 -16.96 -2.16
N ALA A 52 -2.18 -16.27 -2.22
CA ALA A 52 -1.51 -15.77 -1.01
C ALA A 52 -2.42 -14.80 -0.23
N LEU A 53 -3.18 -13.94 -0.93
CA LEU A 53 -4.14 -13.03 -0.30
C LEU A 53 -5.32 -13.77 0.33
N GLU A 54 -5.84 -14.82 -0.32
CA GLU A 54 -6.88 -15.69 0.23
C GLU A 54 -6.43 -16.33 1.54
N TRP A 55 -5.21 -16.88 1.59
CA TRP A 55 -4.65 -17.45 2.81
C TRP A 55 -4.52 -16.43 3.93
N ILE A 56 -4.02 -15.22 3.63
CA ILE A 56 -3.92 -14.16 4.63
C ILE A 56 -5.30 -13.78 5.17
N ALA A 57 -6.33 -13.69 4.31
CA ALA A 57 -7.69 -13.39 4.72
C ALA A 57 -8.28 -14.50 5.62
N GLN A 58 -8.05 -15.76 5.28
CA GLN A 58 -8.46 -16.91 6.09
C GLN A 58 -7.77 -16.90 7.46
N VAL A 59 -6.46 -16.64 7.51
CA VAL A 59 -5.69 -16.57 8.76
C VAL A 59 -6.19 -15.42 9.65
N LYS A 60 -6.44 -14.23 9.08
CA LYS A 60 -7.01 -13.10 9.84
C LYS A 60 -8.38 -13.41 10.42
N THR A 61 -9.21 -14.10 9.65
CA THR A 61 -10.56 -14.50 10.09
C THR A 61 -10.47 -15.54 11.21
N LEU A 62 -9.61 -16.55 11.05
CA LEU A 62 -9.36 -17.57 12.05
C LEU A 62 -8.81 -16.98 13.36
N ALA A 63 -7.84 -16.08 13.27
CA ALA A 63 -7.26 -15.41 14.43
C ALA A 63 -8.32 -14.61 15.21
N LYS A 64 -9.24 -13.95 14.51
CA LYS A 64 -10.35 -13.22 15.12
C LYS A 64 -11.30 -14.17 15.87
N VAL A 65 -11.70 -15.27 15.24
CA VAL A 65 -12.57 -16.29 15.87
C VAL A 65 -11.92 -16.88 17.13
N ILE A 66 -10.62 -17.17 17.09
CA ILE A 66 -9.88 -17.69 18.25
C ILE A 66 -9.78 -16.64 19.38
N SER A 67 -9.71 -15.35 19.06
CA SER A 67 -9.61 -14.29 20.08
C SER A 67 -10.93 -13.91 20.74
N GLU A 68 -12.07 -14.25 20.11
CA GLU A 68 -13.41 -13.87 20.56
C GLU A 68 -14.21 -15.03 21.19
N GLY A 69 -13.71 -16.28 21.11
CA GLY A 69 -14.31 -17.48 21.70
C GLY A 69 -13.58 -17.95 22.94
#